data_AF-A0A8K1DDI3-F1
#
_entry.id   AF-A0A8K1DDI3-F1
#
_cell.length_a   1.000
_cell.length_b   1.000
_cell.length_c   1.000
_cell.angle_alpha   90.00
_cell.angle_beta   90.00
_cell.angle_gamma   90.00
#
_symmetry.space_group_name_H-M   'P 1'
#
loop_
_entity.id
_entity.type
_entity.pdbx_description
1 polymer ?
#
loop_
_entity_poly.entity_id
_entity_poly.type
_entity_poly.pdbx_seq_one_letter_code
_entity_poly.pdbx_strand_id
1 'polypeptide(L)' 'MTSSNGTCTISFKTESEKAKAFYELIHSKSQFSGIGKNTLVVQKKDCKLLKNKNIKYELVE' A
#
# COMPACT_ATOMS: atom_id res chain seq x y z
N MET A 1 5.86 9.74 23.67
CA MET A 1 5.62 8.52 22.87
C MET A 1 5.48 8.93 21.42
N THR A 2 6.55 8.81 20.63
CA THR A 2 6.54 9.13 19.19
C THR A 2 5.82 7.99 18.48
N SER A 3 4.52 8.17 18.23
CA SER A 3 3.75 7.25 17.39
C SER A 3 4.37 7.23 16.01
N SER A 4 5.12 6.18 15.70
CA SER A 4 5.69 5.91 14.39
C SER A 4 4.59 5.63 13.36
N ASN A 5 3.82 6.67 12.99
CA ASN A 5 2.90 6.69 11.86
C ASN A 5 3.71 6.77 10.55
N GLY A 6 4.64 5.85 10.36
CA GLY A 6 5.40 5.76 9.12
C GLY A 6 4.49 5.30 7.99
N THR A 7 4.42 6.10 6.93
CA THR A 7 3.93 5.65 5.64
C THR A 7 5.01 4.81 4.96
N CYS A 8 4.59 3.91 4.07
CA CYS A 8 5.43 3.20 3.10
C CYS A 8 4.91 3.55 1.71
N THR A 9 5.83 3.86 0.80
CA THR A 9 5.51 3.97 -0.61
C THR A 9 5.73 2.62 -1.25
N ILE A 10 4.70 2.11 -1.91
CA ILE A 10 4.74 0.84 -2.63
C ILE A 10 4.53 1.09 -4.11
N SER A 11 5.34 0.44 -4.93
CA SER A 11 5.31 0.43 -6.38
C SER A 11 4.73 -0.88 -6.88
N PHE A 12 4.01 -0.82 -8.00
CA PHE A 12 3.43 -1.97 -8.66
C PHE A 12 3.97 -2.09 -10.08
N LYS A 13 4.37 -3.33 -10.43
CA LYS A 13 4.89 -3.66 -11.75
C LYS A 13 3.81 -3.63 -12.83
N THR A 14 2.55 -3.87 -12.46
CA THR A 14 1.40 -3.85 -13.37
C THR A 14 0.23 -3.09 -12.75
N GLU A 15 -0.60 -2.47 -13.59
CA GLU A 15 -1.85 -1.83 -13.14
C GLU A 15 -2.82 -2.82 -12.51
N SER A 16 -2.83 -4.08 -12.95
CA SER A 16 -3.69 -5.12 -12.36
C SER A 16 -3.35 -5.37 -10.88
N GLU A 17 -2.07 -5.44 -10.53
CA GLU A 17 -1.65 -5.59 -9.12
C GLU A 17 -1.94 -4.34 -8.30
N LYS A 18 -1.73 -3.16 -8.89
CA LYS A 18 -2.12 -1.89 -8.25
C LYS A 18 -3.62 -1.86 -7.95
N ALA A 19 -4.47 -2.25 -8.90
CA ALA A 19 -5.91 -2.25 -8.73
C ALA A 19 -6.36 -3.23 -7.64
N LYS A 20 -5.77 -4.43 -7.58
CA LYS A 20 -6.00 -5.38 -6.49
C LYS A 20 -5.60 -4.80 -5.14
N ALA A 21 -4.44 -4.17 -5.06
CA ALA A 21 -3.95 -3.54 -3.83
C ALA A 21 -4.90 -2.43 -3.38
N PHE A 22 -5.28 -1.56 -4.32
CA PHE A 22 -6.18 -0.45 -4.06
C PHE A 22 -7.55 -0.92 -3.59
N TYR A 23 -8.11 -1.95 -4.23
CA TYR A 23 -9.37 -2.57 -3.83
C TYR A 23 -9.31 -3.11 -2.38
N GLU A 24 -8.25 -3.84 -2.03
CA GLU A 24 -8.09 -4.40 -0.68
C GLU A 24 -7.88 -3.31 0.38
N LEU A 25 -7.15 -2.24 0.05
CA LEU A 25 -6.93 -1.11 0.94
C LEU A 25 -8.23 -0.36 1.22
N ILE A 26 -9.05 -0.11 0.19
CA ILE A 26 -10.37 0.51 0.35
C ILE A 26 -11.28 -0.38 1.20
N HIS A 27 -11.35 -1.68 0.90
CA HIS A 27 -12.20 -2.61 1.65
C HIS A 27 -11.76 -2.79 3.10
N SER A 28 -10.47 -2.67 3.38
CA SER A 28 -9.93 -2.77 4.75
C SER A 28 -10.05 -1.47 5.54
N LYS A 29 -10.65 -0.42 4.96
CA LYS A 29 -10.70 0.94 5.53
C LYS A 29 -9.29 1.47 5.85
N SER A 30 -8.30 1.04 5.08
CA SER A 30 -6.92 1.47 5.22
C SER A 30 -6.79 2.93 4.82
N GLN A 31 -6.00 3.68 5.58
CA GLN A 31 -5.69 5.06 5.23
C GLN A 31 -4.51 5.09 4.27
N PHE A 32 -4.74 5.63 3.08
CA PHE A 32 -3.70 5.97 2.12
C PHE A 32 -3.47 7.49 2.13
N SER A 33 -2.20 7.88 2.03
CA SER A 33 -1.78 9.29 2.08
C SER A 33 -1.43 9.86 0.70
N GLY A 34 -1.37 9.02 -0.34
CA GLY A 34 -1.03 9.44 -1.69
C GLY A 34 -1.20 8.33 -2.73
N ILE A 35 -1.57 8.69 -3.95
CA ILE A 35 -1.78 7.78 -5.08
C ILE A 35 -1.00 8.33 -6.27
N GLY A 36 0.01 7.61 -6.72
CA GLY A 36 0.77 7.91 -7.94
C GLY A 36 0.33 7.04 -9.12
N LYS A 37 1.02 7.18 -10.26
CA LYS A 37 0.71 6.43 -11.49
C LYS A 37 0.83 4.91 -11.27
N ASN A 38 1.97 4.46 -10.72
CA ASN A 38 2.23 3.07 -10.37
C ASN A 38 2.53 2.88 -8.88
N THR A 39 2.31 3.90 -8.06
CA THR A 39 2.64 3.87 -6.64
C THR A 39 1.44 4.18 -5.76
N LEU A 40 1.45 3.64 -4.54
CA LEU A 40 0.53 3.99 -3.45
C LEU A 40 1.34 4.32 -2.21
N VAL A 41 0.92 5.33 -1.47
CA VAL A 41 1.48 5.68 -0.16
C VAL A 41 0.47 5.23 0.89
N VAL A 42 0.82 4.18 1.63
CA VAL A 42 -0.06 3.56 2.63
C VAL A 42 0.64 3.55 3.99
N GLN A 43 -0.10 3.32 5.08
CA GLN A 43 0.55 3.17 6.38
C GLN A 43 1.33 1.84 6.43
N LYS A 44 2.43 1.80 7.18
CA LYS A 44 3.24 0.56 7.37
C LYS A 44 2.41 -0.64 7.85
N LYS A 45 1.34 -0.40 8.62
CA LYS A 45 0.40 -1.45 9.06
C LYS A 45 -0.35 -2.08 7.89
N ASP A 46 -0.71 -1.28 6.88
CA ASP A 46 -1.47 -1.68 5.71
C ASP A 46 -0.56 -2.32 4.64
N CYS A 47 0.74 -1.98 4.60
CA CYS A 47 1.73 -2.74 3.82
C CYS A 47 1.76 -4.24 4.23
N LYS A 48 1.57 -4.56 5.52
CA LYS A 48 1.49 -5.95 5.99
C LYS A 48 0.22 -6.66 5.50
N LEU A 49 -0.90 -5.93 5.39
CA LEU A 49 -2.16 -6.46 4.88
C LEU A 49 -2.02 -6.92 3.43
N LEU A 50 -1.41 -6.08 2.59
CA LEU A 50 -1.13 -6.40 1.19
C LEU A 50 -0.24 -7.64 1.04
N LYS A 51 0.78 -7.78 1.92
CA LYS A 51 1.65 -8.96 1.95
C LYS A 51 0.88 -10.23 2.30
N ASN A 52 -0.06 -10.15 3.25
CA ASN A 52 -0.92 -11.27 3.64
C ASN A 52 -1.90 -11.67 2.51
N LYS A 53 -2.31 -10.71 1.69
CA LYS A 53 -3.18 -10.91 0.51
C LYS A 53 -2.44 -11.37 -0.74
N ASN A 54 -1.15 -11.72 -0.64
CA ASN A 54 -0.33 -12.19 -1.75
C ASN A 54 -0.22 -11.17 -2.91
N ILE A 55 -0.33 -9.88 -2.58
CA ILE A 55 -0.21 -8.81 -3.56
C ILE A 55 1.27 -8.48 -3.71
N LYS A 56 1.80 -8.56 -4.93
CA LYS A 56 3.20 -8.24 -5.20
C LYS A 56 3.34 -6.73 -5.35
N TYR A 57 4.28 -6.18 -4.61
CA TYR A 57 4.66 -4.78 -4.68
C TYR A 57 6.14 -4.66 -4.34
N GLU A 58 6.73 -3.56 -4.78
CA GLU A 58 8.09 -3.17 -4.44
C GLU A 58 8.04 -1.99 -3.48
N LEU A 59 8.84 -2.01 -2.41
CA LEU A 59 8.96 -0.85 -1.54
C LEU A 59 9.86 0.19 -2.23
N VAL A 60 9.39 1.42 -2.26
CA VAL A 60 10.16 2.58 -2.72
C VAL A 60 10.49 3.39 -1.47
N GLU A 61 11.74 3.35 -1.02
CA GLU A 61 12.25 4.23 0.04
C GLU A 61 12.50 5.64 -0.48
#